data_AF-A0A5Q4DU93-F1
#
_entry.id   AF-A0A5Q4DU93-F1
#
_cell.length_a   1.000
_cell.length_b   1.000
_cell.length_c   1.000
_cell.angle_alpha   90.00
_cell.angle_beta   90.00
_cell.angle_gamma   90.00
#
_symmetry.space_group_name_H-M   'P 1'
#
loop_
_entity.id
_entity.type
_entity.pdbx_description
1 polymer ?
#
loop_
_entity_poly.entity_id
_entity_poly.type
_entity_poly.pdbx_seq_one_letter_code
_entity_poly.pdbx_strand_id
1 'polypeptide(L)'
;AHVVGLSILSGSHMPLMAELMQVMQAEGLGHVPVIVGGIIPDEDAAKLRAMGVAQVYTPKDFQLNTIMMDIVALVDPEPIAAQ
;
A
#
# COMPACT_ATOMS: atom_id res chain seq x y z
N ALA A 1 -12.10 7.12 -3.57
CA ALA A 1 -11.68 5.70 -3.50
C ALA A 1 -11.28 5.41 -2.07
N HIS A 2 -11.49 4.18 -1.58
CA HIS A 2 -11.19 3.83 -0.19
C HIS A 2 -9.73 3.45 0.02
N VAL A 3 -9.10 2.83 -0.98
CA VAL A 3 -7.68 2.44 -0.99
C VAL A 3 -7.22 2.34 -2.45
N VAL A 4 -5.95 2.61 -2.70
CA VAL A 4 -5.31 2.40 -4.01
C VAL A 4 -4.24 1.32 -3.85
N GLY A 5 -4.34 0.24 -4.63
CA GLY A 5 -3.37 -0.86 -4.62
C GLY A 5 -2.65 -1.01 -5.95
N LEU A 6 -1.31 -1.02 -5.92
CA LEU A 6 -0.48 -1.28 -7.11
C LEU A 6 0.24 -2.61 -6.98
N SER A 7 0.20 -3.44 -8.04
CA SER A 7 0.98 -4.67 -8.13
C SER A 7 2.09 -4.50 -9.16
N ILE A 8 3.36 -4.45 -8.72
CA ILE A 8 4.52 -4.15 -9.56
C ILE A 8 5.47 -5.35 -9.61
N LEU A 9 5.55 -6.01 -10.77
CA LEU A 9 6.41 -7.18 -11.01
C LEU A 9 7.57 -6.88 -11.97
N SER A 10 7.71 -5.63 -12.41
CA SER A 10 8.72 -5.18 -13.38
C SER A 10 10.04 -4.70 -12.76
N GLY A 11 10.13 -4.60 -11.43
CA GLY A 11 11.27 -4.02 -10.72
C GLY A 11 11.30 -2.48 -10.70
N SER A 12 10.30 -1.82 -11.28
CA SER A 12 10.20 -0.35 -11.35
C SER A 12 9.40 0.27 -10.20
N HIS A 13 9.30 -0.39 -9.04
CA HIS A 13 8.44 0.04 -7.94
C HIS A 13 8.82 1.42 -7.40
N MET A 14 10.11 1.72 -7.21
CA MET A 14 10.53 3.03 -6.67
C MET A 14 10.11 4.23 -7.54
N PRO A 15 10.46 4.30 -8.85
CA PRO A 15 10.08 5.45 -9.67
C PRO A 15 8.56 5.55 -9.88
N LEU A 16 7.87 4.43 -10.10
CA LEU A 16 6.41 4.44 -10.31
C LEU A 16 5.65 4.88 -9.06
N MET A 17 6.09 4.42 -7.87
CA MET A 17 5.46 4.83 -6.62
C MET A 17 5.75 6.29 -6.29
N ALA A 18 6.95 6.80 -6.56
CA ALA A 18 7.26 8.22 -6.38
C ALA A 18 6.35 9.12 -7.24
N GLU A 19 6.17 8.77 -8.52
CA GLU A 19 5.27 9.48 -9.44
C GLU A 19 3.82 9.41 -8.96
N LEU A 20 3.33 8.22 -8.58
CA LEU A 20 1.98 8.05 -8.08
C LEU A 20 1.72 8.90 -6.84
N MET A 21 2.60 8.84 -5.83
CA MET A 21 2.42 9.58 -4.57
C MET A 21 2.40 11.08 -4.82
N GLN A 22 3.24 11.58 -5.75
CA GLN A 22 3.23 12.98 -6.17
C GLN A 22 1.90 13.37 -6.82
N VAL A 23 1.39 12.58 -7.76
CA VAL A 23 0.11 12.84 -8.43
C VAL A 23 -1.04 12.80 -7.44
N MET A 24 -1.09 11.81 -6.54
CA MET A 24 -2.13 11.72 -5.52
C MET A 24 -2.14 12.95 -4.61
N GLN A 25 -0.96 13.44 -4.22
CA GLN A 25 -0.87 14.67 -3.43
C GLN A 25 -1.34 15.91 -4.21
N ALA A 26 -0.95 16.03 -5.49
CA ALA A 26 -1.33 17.14 -6.35
C ALA A 26 -2.85 17.21 -6.60
N GLU A 27 -3.50 16.06 -6.71
CA GLU A 27 -4.96 15.94 -6.93
C GLU A 27 -5.78 16.00 -5.62
N GLY A 28 -5.15 16.29 -4.47
CA GLY A 28 -5.84 16.36 -3.17
C GLY A 28 -6.27 14.99 -2.60
N LEU A 29 -5.74 13.90 -3.15
CA LEU A 29 -6.04 12.51 -2.77
C LEU A 29 -5.04 11.93 -1.75
N GLY A 30 -4.18 12.75 -1.13
CA GLY A 30 -3.19 12.30 -0.15
C GLY A 30 -3.77 11.64 1.11
N HIS A 31 -5.09 11.75 1.33
CA HIS A 31 -5.80 11.06 2.40
C HIS A 31 -6.19 9.61 2.06
N VAL A 32 -6.15 9.23 0.77
CA VAL A 32 -6.48 7.88 0.33
C VAL A 32 -5.27 6.97 0.58
N PRO A 33 -5.39 5.90 1.38
CA PRO A 33 -4.27 5.01 1.66
C PRO A 33 -3.80 4.31 0.38
N VAL A 34 -2.48 4.20 0.24
CA VAL A 34 -1.83 3.52 -0.89
C VAL A 34 -1.15 2.28 -0.38
N ILE A 35 -1.38 1.15 -1.02
CA ILE A 35 -0.70 -0.11 -0.77
C ILE A 35 0.02 -0.56 -2.03
N VAL A 36 1.11 -1.30 -1.88
CA VAL A 36 1.88 -1.83 -3.01
C VAL A 36 2.25 -3.29 -2.79
N GLY A 37 2.10 -4.10 -3.82
CA GLY A 37 2.50 -5.49 -3.89
C GLY A 37 3.57 -5.72 -4.95
N GLY A 38 4.39 -6.77 -4.79
CA GLY A 38 5.33 -7.19 -5.83
C GLY A 38 6.67 -7.71 -5.32
N ILE A 39 7.66 -7.78 -6.20
CA ILE A 39 9.03 -8.18 -5.83
C ILE A 39 9.79 -6.94 -5.34
N ILE A 40 9.69 -6.66 -4.04
CA ILE A 40 10.22 -5.43 -3.42
C ILE A 40 11.27 -5.81 -2.36
N PRO A 41 12.54 -5.39 -2.51
CA PRO A 41 13.56 -5.57 -1.48
C PRO A 41 13.22 -4.86 -0.16
N ASP A 42 13.69 -5.38 0.97
CA ASP A 42 13.36 -4.85 2.30
C ASP A 42 13.78 -3.36 2.47
N GLU A 43 14.89 -2.94 1.85
CA GLU A 43 15.35 -1.54 1.85
C GLU A 43 14.39 -0.60 1.13
N ASP A 44 13.80 -1.05 0.02
CA ASP A 44 12.88 -0.26 -0.78
C ASP A 44 11.51 -0.24 -0.13
N ALA A 45 11.09 -1.35 0.49
CA ALA A 45 9.90 -1.38 1.31
C ALA A 45 9.96 -0.37 2.47
N ALA A 46 11.14 -0.15 3.08
CA ALA A 46 11.33 0.89 4.08
C ALA A 46 11.20 2.31 3.49
N LYS A 47 11.80 2.56 2.32
CA LYS A 47 11.70 3.85 1.61
C LYS A 47 10.26 4.16 1.19
N LEU A 48 9.52 3.16 0.69
CA LEU A 48 8.11 3.28 0.30
C LEU A 48 7.23 3.67 1.49
N ARG A 49 7.42 3.02 2.65
CA ARG A 49 6.71 3.41 3.88
C ARG A 49 7.06 4.84 4.33
N ALA A 50 8.34 5.22 4.25
CA ALA A 50 8.76 6.59 4.55
C ALA A 50 8.17 7.65 3.59
N MET A 51 7.80 7.25 2.37
CA MET A 51 7.11 8.08 1.39
C MET A 51 5.60 8.23 1.68
N GLY A 52 5.04 7.46 2.62
CA GLY A 52 3.62 7.48 2.96
C GLY A 52 2.80 6.32 2.38
N VAL A 53 3.45 5.29 1.80
CA VAL A 53 2.76 4.05 1.44
C VAL A 53 2.33 3.33 2.72
N ALA A 54 1.04 3.01 2.83
CA ALA A 54 0.43 2.44 4.03
C ALA A 54 0.84 0.99 4.27
N GLN A 55 0.91 0.16 3.22
CA GLN A 55 1.37 -1.24 3.30
C GLN A 55 2.17 -1.67 2.08
N VAL A 56 3.13 -2.57 2.32
CA VAL A 56 3.97 -3.18 1.28
C VAL A 56 3.87 -4.70 1.43
N TYR A 57 3.36 -5.37 0.40
CA TYR A 57 3.23 -6.83 0.34
C TYR A 57 4.28 -7.41 -0.63
N THR A 58 5.11 -8.29 -0.11
CA THR A 58 6.18 -8.99 -0.84
C THR A 58 5.82 -10.46 -1.01
N PRO A 59 6.60 -11.29 -1.72
CA PRO A 59 6.35 -12.73 -1.79
C PRO A 59 6.37 -13.44 -0.43
N LYS A 60 6.91 -12.80 0.61
CA LYS A 60 6.87 -13.29 2.00
C LYS A 60 5.46 -13.15 2.59
N ASP A 61 4.64 -12.26 2.05
CA ASP A 61 3.29 -11.93 2.49
C ASP A 61 2.28 -12.71 1.62
N PHE A 62 2.14 -14.01 1.87
CA PHE A 62 1.29 -14.90 1.06
C PHE A 62 -0.06 -15.23 1.71
N GLN A 63 -0.29 -14.79 2.95
CA GLN A 63 -1.51 -15.06 3.69
C GLN A 63 -2.63 -14.11 3.27
N LEU A 64 -3.42 -14.51 2.27
CA LEU A 64 -4.47 -13.67 1.69
C LEU A 64 -5.47 -13.13 2.73
N ASN A 65 -5.88 -13.95 3.70
CA ASN A 65 -6.82 -13.51 4.75
C ASN A 65 -6.24 -12.35 5.57
N THR A 66 -4.95 -12.41 5.91
CA THR A 66 -4.24 -11.34 6.64
C THR A 66 -4.21 -10.06 5.81
N ILE A 67 -3.79 -10.16 4.53
CA ILE A 67 -3.76 -9.02 3.60
C ILE A 67 -5.14 -8.37 3.47
N MET A 68 -6.20 -9.17 3.36
CA MET A 68 -7.57 -8.65 3.25
C MET A 68 -8.03 -7.97 4.54
N MET A 69 -7.71 -8.53 5.71
CA MET A 69 -8.02 -7.89 7.00
C MET A 69 -7.27 -6.57 7.17
N ASP A 70 -6.00 -6.51 6.78
CA ASP A 70 -5.19 -5.29 6.79
C ASP A 70 -5.81 -4.21 5.89
N ILE A 71 -6.25 -4.58 4.68
CA ILE A 71 -6.92 -3.65 3.76
C ILE A 71 -8.24 -3.12 4.35
N VAL A 72 -9.04 -3.99 4.98
CA VAL A 72 -10.30 -3.56 5.63
C VAL A 72 -9.99 -2.57 6.76
N ALA A 73 -9.00 -2.85 7.60
CA ALA A 73 -8.60 -1.98 8.69
C ALA A 73 -8.06 -0.61 8.23
N LEU A 74 -7.46 -0.55 7.03
CA LEU A 74 -7.03 0.71 6.41
C LEU A 74 -8.21 1.58 5.92
N VAL A 75 -9.31 0.96 5.52
CA VAL A 75 -10.49 1.65 4.97
C VAL A 75 -11.48 2.03 6.06
N ASP A 76 -11.63 1.17 7.06
CA ASP A 76 -12.56 1.33 8.17
C ASP A 76 -11.84 1.04 9.50
N PRO A 77 -11.39 2.07 10.23
CA PRO A 77 -10.68 1.90 11.48
C PRO A 77 -11.61 1.58 12.66
N GLU A 78 -12.94 1.51 12.47
CA GLU A 78 -13.82 1.03 13.54
C GLU A 78 -13.54 -0.47 13.82
N PRO A 79 -13.38 -0.86 15.09
CA PRO A 79 -13.20 -2.27 15.42
C PRO A 79 -14.47 -3.01 15.00
N ILE A 80 -14.30 -4.10 14.25
CA ILE A 80 -15.34 -5.09 14.03
C ILE A 80 -15.70 -5.64 15.42
N ALA A 81 -16.62 -4.96 16.10
CA ALA A 81 -17.21 -5.42 17.33
C ALA A 81 -17.89 -6.74 16.98
N ALA A 82 -17.37 -7.82 17.54
CA ALA A 82 -17.91 -9.16 17.40
C ALA A 82 -19.42 -9.12 17.69
N GLN A 83 -20.22 -9.52 16.70
CA GLN A 83 -21.61 -9.94 16.87
C GLN A 83 -21.67 -11.46 16.81
#